data_AF-A0A929W1J3-F1
#
_entry.id   AF-A0A929W1J3-F1
#
_cell.length_a   1.000
_cell.length_b   1.000
_cell.length_c   1.000
_cell.angle_alpha   90.00
_cell.angle_beta   90.00
_cell.angle_gamma   90.00
#
_symmetry.space_group_name_H-M   'P 1'
#
loop_
_entity.id
_entity.type
_entity.pdbx_description
1 polymer ?
#
loop_
_entity_poly.entity_id
_entity_poly.type
_entity_poly.pdbx_seq_one_letter_code
_entity_poly.pdbx_strand_id
1 'polypeptide(L)'
;MKQFLLFVLTAVLSLSAGAQTRTFTDQLVIELGGKSGATAPINAQVLLTEHDGKVDLELRNFIFKVGSGDPLGVGHIKLSNLPVTAEGDKKTFSGQGKASLTPGDLPGIMFWMASGTKSVDMKADGYVTADSLTFVLDFKMPRMQVPMKVKFGRWATTGLHSVLSDPTTEAVYTLGGRRLNALPARGGVYIVGGRKVVR
;
A
#
# COMPACT_ATOMS: atom_id res chain seq x y z
N MET A 1 -55.06 -19.41 -40.17
CA MET A 1 -54.19 -18.32 -39.67
C MET A 1 -53.58 -18.84 -38.37
N LYS A 2 -52.30 -19.21 -38.39
CA LYS A 2 -51.19 -18.41 -37.83
C LYS A 2 -51.38 -18.18 -36.32
N GLN A 3 -50.49 -18.50 -35.40
CA GLN A 3 -49.08 -18.88 -35.46
C GLN A 3 -48.68 -19.36 -34.06
N PHE A 4 -47.72 -20.28 -34.04
CA PHE A 4 -46.93 -20.69 -32.88
C PHE A 4 -46.44 -19.49 -32.07
N LEU A 5 -46.62 -19.49 -30.75
CA LEU A 5 -45.76 -18.69 -29.88
C LEU A 5 -45.73 -19.23 -28.45
N LEU A 6 -44.83 -20.19 -28.21
CA LEU A 6 -44.26 -20.39 -26.87
C LEU A 6 -42.78 -20.75 -27.03
N PHE A 7 -41.99 -19.76 -27.48
CA PHE A 7 -40.54 -19.81 -27.35
C PHE A 7 -40.21 -19.39 -25.92
N VAL A 8 -39.93 -20.38 -25.06
CA VAL A 8 -39.24 -20.15 -23.79
C VAL A 8 -37.81 -19.78 -24.13
N LEU A 9 -37.55 -18.49 -24.29
CA LEU A 9 -36.20 -17.93 -24.33
C LEU A 9 -35.67 -17.97 -22.91
N THR A 10 -35.02 -19.06 -22.51
CA THR A 10 -34.02 -19.05 -21.43
C THR A 10 -32.95 -18.06 -21.86
N ALA A 11 -33.14 -16.79 -21.46
CA ALA A 11 -32.09 -15.80 -21.46
C ALA A 11 -31.04 -16.31 -20.47
N VAL A 12 -30.06 -17.05 -20.99
CA VAL A 12 -28.73 -17.08 -20.39
C VAL A 12 -28.30 -15.62 -20.39
N LEU A 13 -28.47 -14.96 -19.24
CA LEU A 13 -27.74 -13.77 -18.90
C LEU A 13 -26.28 -14.19 -18.85
N SER A 14 -25.64 -14.27 -20.02
CA SER A 14 -24.21 -14.10 -20.13
C SER A 14 -23.95 -12.74 -19.50
N LEU A 15 -23.58 -12.75 -18.22
CA LEU A 15 -22.83 -11.71 -17.58
C LEU A 15 -21.60 -11.50 -18.47
N SER A 16 -21.72 -10.64 -19.48
CA SER A 16 -20.56 -9.95 -20.00
C SER A 16 -20.01 -9.25 -18.78
N ALA A 17 -18.92 -9.81 -18.24
CA ALA A 17 -18.14 -9.18 -17.19
C ALA A 17 -17.57 -7.91 -17.81
N GLY A 18 -18.38 -6.86 -17.86
CA GLY A 18 -17.96 -5.54 -18.26
C GLY A 18 -16.80 -5.13 -17.36
N ALA A 19 -15.81 -4.45 -17.95
CA ALA A 19 -14.67 -3.99 -17.20
C ALA A 19 -15.15 -3.14 -16.01
N GLN A 20 -14.92 -3.62 -14.78
CA GLN A 20 -15.37 -2.94 -13.56
C GLN A 20 -14.24 -2.07 -13.03
N THR A 21 -14.42 -0.76 -13.11
CA THR A 21 -13.46 0.20 -12.54
C THR A 21 -13.86 0.61 -11.13
N ARG A 22 -12.91 0.50 -10.21
CA ARG A 22 -13.03 0.89 -8.81
C ARG A 22 -11.98 1.93 -8.47
N THR A 23 -12.35 2.94 -7.70
CA THR A 23 -11.43 3.98 -7.24
C THR A 23 -11.09 3.75 -5.77
N PHE A 24 -9.80 3.73 -5.46
CA PHE A 24 -9.27 3.59 -4.11
C PHE A 24 -8.50 4.86 -3.74
N THR A 25 -8.70 5.33 -2.50
CA THR A 25 -7.94 6.44 -1.93
C THR A 25 -7.32 5.96 -0.63
N ASP A 26 -6.00 5.96 -0.56
CA ASP A 26 -5.26 5.54 0.64
C ASP A 26 -3.86 6.18 0.64
N GLN A 27 -3.09 5.88 1.67
CA GLN A 27 -1.70 6.29 1.81
C GLN A 27 -0.79 5.57 0.82
N LEU A 28 0.14 6.35 0.28
CA LEU A 28 1.19 5.89 -0.61
C LEU A 28 2.54 6.32 -0.01
N VAL A 29 3.45 5.36 0.12
CA VAL A 29 4.82 5.56 0.64
C VAL A 29 5.82 5.16 -0.43
N ILE A 30 6.92 5.90 -0.53
CA ILE A 30 7.91 5.73 -1.58
C ILE A 30 9.27 5.47 -0.93
N GLU A 31 9.95 4.46 -1.43
CA GLU A 31 11.31 4.11 -1.06
C GLU A 31 12.22 4.36 -2.26
N LEU A 32 13.34 5.04 -2.02
CA LEU A 32 14.30 5.40 -3.05
C LEU A 32 15.64 4.75 -2.71
N GLY A 33 16.20 3.99 -3.65
CA GLY A 33 17.51 3.34 -3.47
C GLY A 33 17.56 2.37 -2.28
N GLY A 34 16.42 1.73 -1.97
CA GLY A 34 16.31 0.78 -0.85
C GLY A 34 16.19 1.40 0.54
N LYS A 35 16.13 2.75 0.65
CA LYS A 35 15.86 3.43 1.92
C LYS A 35 14.35 3.55 2.15
N SER A 36 13.84 2.81 3.14
CA SER A 36 12.45 2.93 3.58
C SER A 36 12.16 4.30 4.19
N GLY A 37 10.95 4.82 3.97
CA GLY A 37 10.52 6.11 4.50
C GLY A 37 11.22 7.31 3.87
N ALA A 38 11.71 7.18 2.63
CA ALA A 38 12.32 8.30 1.90
C ALA A 38 11.35 9.47 1.69
N THR A 39 10.05 9.21 1.75
CA THR A 39 8.99 10.22 1.70
C THR A 39 8.00 10.02 2.84
N ALA A 40 7.38 11.11 3.30
CA ALA A 40 6.18 11.03 4.13
C ALA A 40 5.05 10.32 3.32
N PRO A 41 4.12 9.62 4.00
CA PRO A 41 2.92 9.12 3.35
C PRO A 41 2.15 10.24 2.67
N ILE A 42 1.70 10.00 1.44
CA ILE A 42 0.84 10.92 0.68
C ILE A 42 -0.50 10.26 0.39
N ASN A 43 -1.57 11.04 0.40
CA ASN A 43 -2.86 10.58 -0.09
C ASN A 43 -2.80 10.45 -1.62
N ALA A 44 -3.08 9.26 -2.13
CA ALA A 44 -3.09 8.99 -3.57
C ALA A 44 -4.42 8.37 -3.99
N GLN A 45 -4.81 8.63 -5.23
CA GLN A 45 -5.96 8.00 -5.86
C GLN A 45 -5.49 6.99 -6.90
N VAL A 46 -6.01 5.77 -6.80
CA VAL A 46 -5.71 4.66 -7.72
C VAL A 46 -7.01 4.13 -8.31
N LEU A 47 -7.04 4.01 -9.62
CA LEU A 47 -8.10 3.32 -10.33
C LEU A 47 -7.63 1.88 -10.60
N LEU A 48 -8.47 0.92 -10.23
CA LEU A 48 -8.30 -0.48 -10.56
C LEU A 48 -9.44 -0.90 -11.49
N THR A 49 -9.12 -1.36 -12.69
CA THR A 49 -10.11 -1.86 -13.64
C THR A 49 -9.95 -3.37 -13.78
N GLU A 50 -10.95 -4.12 -13.34
CA GLU A 50 -11.00 -5.58 -13.48
C GLU A 50 -11.63 -5.96 -14.82
N HIS A 51 -10.99 -6.86 -15.58
CA HIS A 51 -11.50 -7.34 -16.88
C HIS A 51 -10.84 -8.69 -17.23
N ASP A 52 -11.58 -9.62 -17.83
CA ASP A 52 -11.04 -10.87 -18.41
C ASP A 52 -10.00 -11.63 -17.56
N GLY A 53 -10.21 -11.73 -16.25
CA GLY A 53 -9.27 -12.39 -15.32
C GLY A 53 -7.96 -11.64 -15.09
N LYS A 54 -7.94 -10.34 -15.41
CA LYS A 54 -6.82 -9.41 -15.30
C LYS A 54 -7.26 -8.13 -14.61
N VAL A 55 -6.28 -7.33 -14.21
CA VAL A 55 -6.49 -5.96 -13.75
C VAL A 55 -5.58 -4.97 -14.47
N ASP A 56 -6.11 -3.77 -14.64
CA ASP A 56 -5.35 -2.56 -14.94
C ASP A 56 -5.25 -1.70 -13.68
N LEU A 57 -4.06 -1.19 -13.40
CA LEU A 57 -3.78 -0.29 -12.29
C LEU A 57 -3.36 1.07 -12.83
N GLU A 58 -4.08 2.12 -12.44
CA GLU A 58 -3.79 3.50 -12.81
C GLU A 58 -3.63 4.38 -11.57
N LEU A 59 -2.39 4.79 -11.28
CA LEU A 59 -2.07 5.75 -10.25
C LEU A 59 -2.12 7.15 -10.85
N ARG A 60 -3.04 8.01 -10.36
CA ARG A 60 -3.20 9.36 -10.92
C ARG A 60 -2.37 10.40 -10.17
N ASN A 61 -1.82 11.36 -10.92
CA ASN A 61 -1.15 12.54 -10.39
C ASN A 61 -0.08 12.22 -9.34
N PHE A 62 0.76 11.23 -9.64
CA PHE A 62 1.81 10.81 -8.75
C PHE A 62 2.85 11.92 -8.59
N ILE A 63 2.88 12.53 -7.40
CA ILE A 63 3.82 13.58 -7.00
C ILE A 63 4.42 13.17 -5.68
N PHE A 64 5.73 13.37 -5.51
CA PHE A 64 6.37 13.11 -4.23
C PHE A 64 7.46 14.11 -3.91
N LYS A 65 7.77 14.25 -2.63
CA LYS A 65 8.83 15.14 -2.14
C LYS A 65 9.87 14.33 -1.40
N VAL A 66 11.14 14.60 -1.70
CA VAL A 66 12.30 13.99 -1.03
C VAL A 66 12.96 15.06 -0.15
N GLY A 67 12.98 14.85 1.16
CA GLY A 67 13.56 15.80 2.11
C GLY A 67 12.93 17.20 2.02
N SER A 68 13.76 18.25 2.01
CA SER A 68 13.33 19.64 1.94
C SER A 68 13.12 20.18 0.51
N GLY A 69 13.46 19.40 -0.53
CA GLY A 69 13.40 19.85 -1.93
C GLY A 69 12.01 20.08 -2.49
N ASP A 70 11.94 20.52 -3.75
CA ASP A 70 10.67 20.73 -4.44
C ASP A 70 9.93 19.41 -4.74
N PRO A 71 8.59 19.41 -4.78
CA PRO A 71 7.82 18.25 -5.20
C PRO A 71 8.18 17.82 -6.63
N LEU A 72 8.42 16.53 -6.82
CA LEU A 72 8.69 15.91 -8.10
C LEU A 72 7.40 15.28 -8.63
N GLY A 73 6.86 15.86 -9.70
CA GLY A 73 5.71 15.33 -10.43
C GLY A 73 6.13 14.23 -11.40
N VAL A 74 5.63 13.01 -11.21
CA VAL A 74 5.82 11.91 -12.17
C VAL A 74 4.74 11.98 -13.25
N GLY A 75 3.48 12.07 -12.85
CA GLY A 75 2.31 12.10 -13.74
C GLY A 75 1.33 10.97 -13.44
N HIS A 76 0.54 10.56 -14.43
CA HIS A 76 -0.25 9.33 -14.33
C HIS A 76 0.63 8.13 -14.71
N ILE A 77 0.47 7.03 -13.98
CA ILE A 77 1.12 5.75 -14.26
C ILE A 77 0.02 4.73 -14.48
N LYS A 78 0.01 4.08 -15.65
CA LYS A 78 -0.93 3.01 -15.97
C LYS A 78 -0.18 1.73 -16.32
N LEU A 79 -0.46 0.66 -15.57
CA LEU A 79 0.04 -0.69 -15.84
C LEU A 79 -1.16 -1.60 -16.12
N SER A 80 -1.22 -2.15 -17.32
CA SER A 80 -2.36 -2.91 -17.81
C SER A 80 -2.09 -4.41 -17.89
N ASN A 81 -3.17 -5.18 -17.93
CA ASN A 81 -3.17 -6.63 -18.19
C ASN A 81 -2.42 -7.47 -17.15
N LEU A 82 -2.44 -7.07 -15.87
CA LEU A 82 -1.86 -7.86 -14.80
C LEU A 82 -2.72 -9.11 -14.54
N PRO A 83 -2.17 -10.33 -14.58
CA PRO A 83 -2.94 -11.54 -14.33
C PRO A 83 -3.42 -11.58 -12.88
N VAL A 84 -4.63 -12.07 -12.68
CA VAL A 84 -5.25 -12.21 -11.35
C VAL A 84 -5.37 -13.68 -10.97
N THR A 85 -5.06 -13.97 -9.72
CA THR A 85 -5.37 -15.23 -9.05
C THR A 85 -6.39 -14.94 -7.96
N ALA A 86 -7.54 -15.60 -8.03
CA ALA A 86 -8.60 -15.45 -7.02
C ALA A 86 -8.44 -16.53 -5.94
N GLU A 87 -8.38 -16.09 -4.68
CA GLU A 87 -8.27 -16.93 -3.48
C GLU A 87 -9.37 -16.48 -2.48
N GLY A 88 -10.57 -17.05 -2.61
CA GLY A 88 -11.72 -16.64 -1.81
C GLY A 88 -12.09 -15.17 -2.04
N ASP A 89 -12.17 -14.39 -0.97
CA ASP A 89 -12.53 -12.96 -1.00
C ASP A 89 -11.37 -12.03 -1.42
N LYS A 90 -10.18 -12.61 -1.64
CA LYS A 90 -8.96 -11.89 -2.02
C LYS A 90 -8.58 -12.23 -3.45
N LYS A 91 -8.33 -11.20 -4.25
CA LYS A 91 -7.77 -11.33 -5.60
C LYS A 91 -6.35 -10.80 -5.60
N THR A 92 -5.37 -11.66 -5.83
CA THR A 92 -3.96 -11.28 -5.93
C THR A 92 -3.58 -11.04 -7.38
N PHE A 93 -2.70 -10.08 -7.63
CA PHE A 93 -2.10 -9.85 -8.93
C PHE A 93 -0.60 -9.68 -8.79
N SER A 94 0.15 -10.24 -9.73
CA SER A 94 1.60 -10.11 -9.80
C SER A 94 2.04 -10.16 -11.25
N GLY A 95 3.01 -9.33 -11.61
CA GLY A 95 3.55 -9.34 -12.96
C GLY A 95 4.63 -8.31 -13.20
N GLN A 96 5.31 -8.47 -14.34
CA GLN A 96 6.20 -7.46 -14.90
C GLN A 96 5.62 -6.99 -16.23
N GLY A 97 5.67 -5.69 -16.48
CA GLY A 97 5.16 -5.10 -17.70
C GLY A 97 5.70 -3.70 -17.93
N LYS A 98 5.37 -3.16 -19.10
CA LYS A 98 5.71 -1.78 -19.45
C LYS A 98 4.52 -0.88 -19.07
N ALA A 99 4.68 -0.09 -18.02
CA ALA A 99 3.70 0.90 -17.63
C ALA A 99 3.77 2.13 -18.55
N SER A 100 2.62 2.66 -18.93
CA SER A 100 2.47 3.92 -19.64
C SER A 100 2.55 5.08 -18.66
N LEU A 101 3.23 6.15 -19.06
CA LEU A 101 3.32 7.40 -18.32
C LEU A 101 2.73 8.53 -19.14
N THR A 102 1.84 9.32 -18.53
CA THR A 102 1.31 10.56 -19.12
C THR A 102 1.47 11.71 -18.13
N PRO A 103 1.64 12.96 -18.61
CA PRO A 103 1.65 14.13 -17.73
C PRO A 103 0.41 14.19 -16.85
N GLY A 104 0.58 14.64 -15.61
CA GLY A 104 -0.53 14.87 -14.70
C GLY A 104 -1.33 16.12 -15.04
N ASP A 105 -2.47 16.29 -14.37
CA ASP A 105 -3.41 17.39 -14.59
C ASP A 105 -3.61 18.30 -13.36
N LEU A 106 -2.77 18.13 -12.31
CA LEU A 106 -2.83 18.99 -11.12
C LEU A 106 -2.30 20.41 -11.38
N PRO A 107 -3.07 21.46 -11.04
CA PRO A 107 -2.62 22.85 -11.11
C PRO A 107 -1.39 23.10 -10.22
N GLY A 108 -0.50 23.99 -10.67
CA GLY A 108 0.68 24.40 -9.90
C GLY A 108 1.92 23.51 -10.06
N ILE A 109 1.82 22.40 -10.79
CA ILE A 109 2.98 21.57 -11.15
C ILE A 109 3.53 22.00 -12.50
N MET A 110 4.69 22.67 -12.47
CA MET A 110 5.33 23.22 -13.66
C MET A 110 6.01 22.16 -14.54
N PHE A 111 6.40 21.01 -13.95
CA PHE A 111 7.11 19.96 -14.65
C PHE A 111 6.63 18.56 -14.25
N TRP A 112 6.30 17.75 -15.27
CA TRP A 112 5.98 16.33 -15.14
C TRP A 112 7.05 15.49 -15.80
N MET A 113 7.63 14.52 -15.09
CA MET A 113 8.64 13.63 -15.65
C MET A 113 8.11 12.82 -16.85
N ALA A 114 6.82 12.46 -16.83
CA ALA A 114 6.15 11.77 -17.94
C ALA A 114 6.21 12.55 -19.27
N SER A 115 6.36 13.88 -19.26
CA SER A 115 6.52 14.68 -20.49
C SER A 115 7.74 14.28 -21.30
N GLY A 116 8.78 13.75 -20.64
CA GLY A 116 10.01 13.27 -21.29
C GLY A 116 10.21 11.76 -21.22
N THR A 117 9.24 10.99 -20.73
CA THR A 117 9.33 9.53 -20.59
C THR A 117 7.93 8.93 -20.71
N LYS A 118 7.64 8.28 -21.85
CA LYS A 118 6.31 7.75 -22.16
C LYS A 118 5.99 6.40 -21.52
N SER A 119 7.01 5.65 -21.12
CA SER A 119 6.83 4.33 -20.55
C SER A 119 8.01 3.89 -19.69
N VAL A 120 7.78 3.01 -18.72
CA VAL A 120 8.82 2.39 -17.90
C VAL A 120 8.52 0.91 -17.67
N ASP A 121 9.57 0.10 -17.58
CA ASP A 121 9.44 -1.27 -17.09
C ASP A 121 9.15 -1.26 -15.59
N MET A 122 8.16 -2.05 -15.20
CA MET A 122 7.60 -2.03 -13.86
C MET A 122 7.20 -3.43 -13.43
N LYS A 123 7.55 -3.78 -12.20
CA LYS A 123 6.99 -4.93 -11.52
C LYS A 123 5.88 -4.47 -10.59
N ALA A 124 4.76 -5.19 -10.59
CA ALA A 124 3.67 -5.00 -9.65
C ALA A 124 3.41 -6.28 -8.87
N ASP A 125 3.17 -6.15 -7.58
CA ASP A 125 2.75 -7.21 -6.67
C ASP A 125 1.67 -6.63 -5.75
N GLY A 126 0.49 -7.22 -5.70
CA GLY A 126 -0.60 -6.67 -4.90
C GLY A 126 -1.80 -7.58 -4.76
N TYR A 127 -2.80 -7.07 -4.04
CA TYR A 127 -4.10 -7.71 -3.90
C TYR A 127 -5.21 -6.69 -3.72
N VAL A 128 -6.41 -7.10 -4.08
CA VAL A 128 -7.65 -6.36 -3.88
C VAL A 128 -8.66 -7.23 -3.12
N THR A 129 -9.40 -6.61 -2.22
CA THR A 129 -10.55 -7.19 -1.51
C THR A 129 -11.82 -6.40 -1.84
N ALA A 130 -12.94 -6.75 -1.21
CA ALA A 130 -14.17 -5.97 -1.30
C ALA A 130 -13.98 -4.51 -0.88
N ASP A 131 -13.04 -4.20 0.03
CA ASP A 131 -12.94 -2.86 0.62
C ASP A 131 -11.58 -2.19 0.41
N SER A 132 -10.53 -2.95 0.08
CA SER A 132 -9.16 -2.45 0.11
C SER A 132 -8.36 -2.85 -1.13
N LEU A 133 -7.41 -1.99 -1.49
CA LEU A 133 -6.39 -2.24 -2.50
C LEU A 133 -5.02 -2.05 -1.84
N THR A 134 -4.12 -3.01 -2.02
CA THR A 134 -2.75 -2.94 -1.50
C THR A 134 -1.80 -3.43 -2.59
N PHE A 135 -0.75 -2.66 -2.87
CA PHE A 135 0.24 -3.06 -3.87
C PHE A 135 1.61 -2.43 -3.64
N VAL A 136 2.63 -3.07 -4.23
CA VAL A 136 3.96 -2.53 -4.46
C VAL A 136 4.20 -2.41 -5.95
N LEU A 137 4.70 -1.27 -6.39
CA LEU A 137 5.32 -1.10 -7.70
C LEU A 137 6.83 -0.96 -7.52
N ASP A 138 7.61 -1.71 -8.28
CA ASP A 138 9.07 -1.65 -8.33
C ASP A 138 9.50 -1.27 -9.75
N PHE A 139 10.17 -0.14 -9.89
CA PHE A 139 10.59 0.38 -11.18
C PHE A 139 11.75 1.35 -11.04
N LYS A 140 12.43 1.63 -12.16
CA LYS A 140 13.50 2.64 -12.22
C LYS A 140 13.14 3.71 -13.24
N MET A 141 13.03 4.96 -12.80
CA MET A 141 12.89 6.08 -13.74
C MET A 141 14.18 6.30 -14.52
N PRO A 142 14.15 6.46 -15.86
CA PRO A 142 15.36 6.67 -16.66
C PRO A 142 16.21 7.85 -16.20
N ARG A 143 15.58 8.91 -15.69
CA ARG A 143 16.26 10.11 -15.16
C ARG A 143 16.69 10.00 -13.69
N MET A 144 16.28 8.93 -13.00
CA MET A 144 16.70 8.65 -11.62
C MET A 144 17.71 7.51 -11.60
N GLN A 145 18.87 7.76 -10.98
CA GLN A 145 19.91 6.73 -10.87
C GLN A 145 19.55 5.62 -9.85
N VAL A 146 18.51 5.83 -9.05
CA VAL A 146 18.07 4.91 -7.98
C VAL A 146 16.76 4.19 -8.34
N PRO A 147 16.60 2.91 -7.95
CA PRO A 147 15.32 2.23 -8.03
C PRO A 147 14.29 2.89 -7.11
N MET A 148 13.03 2.86 -7.54
CA MET A 148 11.88 3.37 -6.81
C MET A 148 10.95 2.22 -6.47
N LYS A 149 10.54 2.16 -5.20
CA LYS A 149 9.51 1.24 -4.73
C LYS A 149 8.35 2.04 -4.15
N VAL A 150 7.17 1.88 -4.74
CA VAL A 150 5.96 2.59 -4.35
C VAL A 150 5.03 1.60 -3.68
N LYS A 151 4.66 1.87 -2.43
CA LYS A 151 3.75 1.04 -1.64
C LYS A 151 2.45 1.80 -1.42
N PHE A 152 1.33 1.22 -1.81
CA PHE A 152 0.00 1.80 -1.63
C PHE A 152 -0.83 0.91 -0.71
N GLY A 153 -1.66 1.56 0.11
CA GLY A 153 -2.60 0.90 1.00
C GLY A 153 -1.97 0.42 2.31
N ARG A 154 -2.83 -0.04 3.21
CA ARG A 154 -2.41 -0.65 4.47
C ARG A 154 -1.96 -2.09 4.23
N TRP A 155 -0.65 -2.26 4.14
CA TRP A 155 -0.03 -3.57 4.24
C TRP A 155 -0.38 -4.16 5.61
N ALA A 156 -1.10 -5.29 5.62
CA ALA A 156 -1.26 -6.07 6.85
C ALA A 156 0.14 -6.47 7.32
N THR A 157 0.69 -5.72 8.27
CA THR A 157 1.92 -6.09 8.93
C THR A 157 1.61 -7.32 9.76
N THR A 158 2.05 -8.49 9.31
CA THR A 158 2.24 -9.65 10.19
C THR A 158 3.39 -9.44 11.19
N GLY A 159 3.99 -8.26 11.22
CA GLY A 159 4.87 -7.81 12.29
C GLY A 159 4.05 -7.22 13.43
N LEU A 160 4.18 -7.82 14.62
CA LEU A 160 3.91 -7.14 15.88
C LEU A 160 4.53 -5.75 15.81
N HIS A 161 3.73 -4.69 15.98
CA HIS A 161 4.28 -3.41 16.37
C HIS A 161 4.97 -3.65 17.71
N SER A 162 6.30 -3.84 17.72
CA SER A 162 7.05 -3.56 18.93
C SER A 162 6.86 -2.07 19.16
N VAL A 163 5.88 -1.73 20.00
CA VAL A 163 5.89 -0.47 20.73
C VAL A 163 7.32 -0.33 21.20
N LEU A 164 7.97 0.77 20.80
CA LEU A 164 9.18 1.24 21.47
C LEU A 164 8.76 1.42 22.92
N SER A 165 8.90 0.35 23.70
CA SER A 165 8.90 0.46 25.13
C SER A 165 10.17 1.24 25.37
N ASP A 166 10.01 2.53 25.70
CA ASP A 166 10.99 3.19 26.54
C ASP A 166 11.46 2.16 27.57
N PRO A 167 12.77 2.04 27.85
CA PRO A 167 13.24 1.13 28.89
C PRO A 167 12.46 1.50 30.14
N THR A 168 11.43 0.70 30.42
CA THR A 168 10.49 0.97 31.49
C THR A 168 11.35 0.76 32.69
N THR A 169 11.67 1.85 33.39
CA THR A 169 12.33 1.76 34.67
C THR A 169 11.55 0.72 35.46
N GLU A 170 12.17 -0.42 35.73
CA GLU A 170 11.45 -1.61 36.16
C GLU A 170 10.60 -1.22 37.37
N ALA A 171 9.28 -1.42 37.26
CA ALA A 171 8.38 -1.01 38.32
C ALA A 171 8.75 -1.76 39.61
N VAL A 172 8.99 -1.02 40.69
CA VAL A 172 9.35 -1.55 42.00
C VAL A 172 8.10 -1.59 42.87
N TYR A 173 7.83 -2.71 43.51
CA TYR A 173 6.76 -2.88 44.47
C TYR A 173 7.28 -3.47 45.78
N THR A 174 6.62 -3.10 46.88
CA THR A 174 6.72 -3.85 48.14
C THR A 174 5.94 -5.17 48.03
N LEU A 175 6.20 -6.13 48.93
CA LEU A 175 5.40 -7.37 49.01
C LEU A 175 3.90 -7.10 49.28
N GLY A 176 3.56 -5.96 49.88
CA GLY A 176 2.17 -5.51 50.07
C GLY A 176 1.54 -4.86 48.84
N GLY A 177 2.19 -4.88 47.68
CA GLY A 177 1.64 -4.34 46.43
C GLY A 177 1.76 -2.83 46.24
N ARG A 178 2.33 -2.09 47.21
CA ARG A 178 2.58 -0.65 47.06
C ARG A 178 3.72 -0.39 46.06
N ARG A 179 3.47 0.40 45.03
CA ARG A 179 4.47 0.86 44.05
C ARG A 179 5.43 1.88 44.66
N LEU A 180 6.72 1.74 44.38
CA LEU A 180 7.79 2.64 44.76
C LEU A 180 8.38 3.31 43.51
N ASN A 181 8.88 4.54 43.66
CA ASN A 181 9.50 5.28 42.57
C ASN A 181 10.92 4.75 42.24
N ALA A 182 11.58 4.10 43.19
CA ALA A 182 12.90 3.49 43.02
C ALA A 182 13.11 2.35 44.05
N LEU A 183 14.08 1.48 43.78
CA LEU A 183 14.47 0.40 44.69
C LEU A 183 15.30 0.96 45.85
N PRO A 184 14.89 0.76 47.12
CA PRO A 184 15.66 1.19 48.27
C PRO A 184 17.07 0.58 48.31
N ALA A 185 18.04 1.37 48.77
CA ALA A 185 19.45 1.00 48.70
C ALA A 185 19.86 -0.10 49.69
N ARG A 186 19.09 -0.32 50.77
CA ARG A 186 19.38 -1.31 51.81
C ARG A 186 18.11 -1.83 52.45
N GLY A 187 18.10 -3.12 52.75
CA GLY A 187 17.08 -3.77 53.57
C GLY A 187 15.75 -4.00 52.85
N GLY A 188 15.27 -5.24 52.95
CA GLY A 188 13.90 -5.62 52.60
C GLY A 188 13.79 -6.46 51.33
N VAL A 189 12.56 -6.85 51.03
CA VAL A 189 12.20 -7.68 49.87
C VAL A 189 11.24 -6.91 48.97
N TYR A 190 11.57 -6.82 47.70
CA TYR A 190 10.86 -6.04 46.69
C TYR A 190 10.54 -6.89 45.46
N ILE A 191 9.52 -6.49 44.70
CA ILE A 191 9.23 -7.03 43.38
C ILE A 191 9.67 -5.99 42.37
N VAL A 192 10.70 -6.29 41.58
CA VAL A 192 11.26 -5.40 40.55
C VAL A 192 11.07 -6.07 39.20
N GLY A 193 10.31 -5.45 38.30
CA GLY A 193 10.04 -6.04 36.98
C GLY A 193 9.39 -7.43 37.05
N GLY A 194 8.62 -7.71 38.11
CA GLY A 194 7.99 -9.02 38.36
C GLY A 194 8.88 -10.05 39.04
N ARG A 195 10.11 -9.72 39.42
CA ARG A 195 11.05 -10.62 40.12
C ARG A 195 11.25 -10.21 41.57
N LYS A 196 11.34 -11.18 42.48
CA LYS A 196 11.72 -10.94 43.88
C LYS A 196 13.19 -10.54 43.95
N VAL A 197 13.46 -9.40 44.58
CA VAL A 197 14.80 -8.86 44.84
C VAL A 197 14.93 -8.61 46.34
N VAL A 198 16.05 -9.03 46.93
CA VAL A 198 16.39 -8.79 48.34
C VAL A 198 17.55 -7.79 48.41
N ARG A 199 17.42 -6.76 49.24
CA ARG A 199 18.42 -5.72 49.46
C ARG A 199 18.85 -5.69 50.92
#